data_AF-A0A2D9Y4S8-F1
#
_entry.id   AF-A0A2D9Y4S8-F1
#
_cell.length_a   1.000
_cell.length_b   1.000
_cell.length_c   1.000
_cell.angle_alpha   90.00
_cell.angle_beta   90.00
_cell.angle_gamma   90.00
#
_symmetry.space_group_name_H-M   'P 1'
#
loop_
_entity.id
_entity.type
_entity.pdbx_description
1 polymer ?
#
loop_
_entity_poly.entity_id
_entity_poly.type
_entity_poly.pdbx_seq_one_letter_code
_entity_poly.pdbx_strand_id
1 'polypeptide(L)' 'MKFLKIGLAILIIPFISYFLIRYSIPLLVESILEVVDGREESMAEMIFALLQILIGYYFIHKAIQLLRFSIK' A
#
# COMPACT_ATOMS: atom_id res chain seq x y z
N MET A 1 -0.14 -27.15 -2.06
CA MET A 1 0.55 -25.85 -2.29
C MET A 1 -0.33 -24.76 -2.91
N LYS A 2 -1.19 -25.04 -3.92
CA LYS A 2 -2.08 -24.02 -4.52
C LYS A 2 -3.02 -23.34 -3.51
N PHE A 3 -3.72 -24.12 -2.68
CA PHE A 3 -4.64 -23.59 -1.66
C PHE A 3 -3.98 -22.67 -0.62
N LEU A 4 -2.73 -22.96 -0.23
CA LEU A 4 -1.98 -22.12 0.69
C LEU A 4 -1.69 -20.73 0.10
N LYS A 5 -1.31 -20.66 -1.19
CA LYS A 5 -1.04 -19.38 -1.88
C LYS A 5 -2.31 -18.53 -2.01
N ILE A 6 -3.45 -19.18 -2.30
CA ILE A 6 -4.75 -18.51 -2.39
C ILE A 6 -5.17 -17.96 -1.02
N GLY A 7 -5.09 -18.79 0.03
CA GLY A 7 -5.40 -18.36 1.39
C GLY A 7 -4.54 -17.18 1.85
N LEU A 8 -3.24 -17.22 1.54
CA LEU A 8 -2.32 -16.12 1.85
C LEU A 8 -2.69 -14.83 1.10
N ALA A 9 -3.04 -14.92 -0.18
CA ALA A 9 -3.42 -13.75 -0.98
C ALA A 9 -4.73 -13.11 -0.49
N ILE A 10 -5.72 -13.94 -0.10
CA ILE A 10 -7.00 -13.46 0.47
C ILE A 10 -6.78 -12.74 1.81
N LEU A 11 -5.77 -13.11 2.60
CA LEU A 11 -5.44 -12.42 3.84
C LEU A 11 -4.61 -11.15 3.61
N ILE A 12 -3.62 -11.22 2.71
CA ILE A 12 -2.67 -10.12 2.47
C ILE A 12 -3.34 -8.91 1.82
N ILE A 13 -4.20 -9.12 0.82
CA ILE A 13 -4.85 -8.01 0.08
C ILE A 13 -5.66 -7.09 1.02
N PRO A 14 -6.61 -7.58 1.83
CA PRO A 14 -7.40 -6.72 2.70
C PRO A 14 -6.55 -6.10 3.82
N PHE A 15 -5.57 -6.84 4.36
CA PHE A 15 -4.68 -6.30 5.40
C PHE A 15 -3.84 -5.12 4.89
N ILE A 16 -3.19 -5.28 3.73
CA ILE A 16 -2.41 -4.20 3.11
C ILE A 16 -3.31 -3.06 2.69
N SER A 17 -4.46 -3.34 2.09
CA SER A 17 -5.45 -2.31 1.70
C SER A 17 -5.89 -1.47 2.91
N TYR A 18 -6.19 -2.12 4.04
CA TYR A 18 -6.54 -1.45 5.28
C TYR A 18 -5.39 -0.57 5.79
N PHE A 19 -4.17 -1.09 5.80
CA PHE A 19 -2.99 -0.34 6.23
C PHE A 19 -2.76 0.92 5.38
N LEU A 20 -2.85 0.80 4.06
CA LEU A 20 -2.69 1.93 3.14
C LEU A 20 -3.74 3.02 3.36
N ILE A 21 -5.01 2.62 3.47
CA ILE A 21 -6.13 3.56 3.66
C ILE A 21 -6.05 4.24 5.03
N ARG A 22 -5.63 3.51 6.07
CA ARG A 22 -5.64 4.01 7.44
C ARG A 22 -4.43 4.87 7.79
N TYR A 23 -3.26 4.59 7.20
CA TYR A 23 -2.00 5.23 7.59
C TYR A 23 -1.34 5.98 6.43
N SER A 24 -1.02 5.29 5.33
CA SER A 24 -0.18 5.86 4.27
C SER A 24 -0.88 6.95 3.46
N ILE A 25 -2.15 6.79 3.11
CA ILE A 25 -2.91 7.81 2.35
C ILE A 25 -3.15 9.05 3.21
N PRO A 26 -3.64 8.95 4.46
CA PRO A 26 -3.77 10.13 5.34
C PRO A 26 -2.45 10.86 5.54
N LEU A 27 -1.36 10.15 5.82
CA LEU A 27 -0.03 10.74 5.97
C LEU A 27 0.38 11.49 4.70
N LEU A 28 0.13 10.92 3.51
CA LEU A 28 0.41 11.59 2.25
C LEU A 28 -0.40 12.89 2.09
N VAL A 29 -1.69 12.87 2.43
CA VAL A 29 -2.55 14.05 2.32
C VAL A 29 -2.10 15.14 3.29
N GLU A 30 -1.82 14.78 4.54
CA GLU A 30 -1.35 15.70 5.58
C GLU A 30 -0.01 16.34 5.18
N SER A 31 0.96 15.52 4.77
CA SER A 31 2.26 16.03 4.32
C SER A 31 2.17 16.91 3.06
N ILE A 32 1.26 16.63 2.11
CA ILE A 32 1.01 17.55 0.97
C ILE A 32 0.50 18.91 1.47
N LEU A 33 -0.46 18.93 2.40
CA LEU A 33 -1.00 20.17 2.95
C LEU A 33 0.08 20.97 3.69
N GLU A 34 0.94 20.30 4.45
CA GLU A 34 2.04 20.94 5.17
C GLU A 34 3.12 21.51 4.24
N VAL A 35 3.43 20.82 3.13
CA VAL A 35 4.33 21.35 2.09
C VAL A 35 3.71 22.61 1.46
N VAL A 36 2.40 22.59 1.18
CA VAL A 36 1.69 23.75 0.63
C VAL A 36 1.72 24.94 1.61
N ASP A 37 1.66 24.68 2.91
CA ASP A 37 1.78 25.68 3.98
C ASP A 37 3.24 26.13 4.24
N GLY A 38 4.21 25.64 3.47
CA GLY A 38 5.60 26.09 3.50
C GLY A 38 6.46 25.45 4.59
N ARG A 39 6.05 24.32 5.17
CA ARG A 39 6.89 23.53 6.07
C ARG A 39 7.74 22.58 5.23
N GLU A 40 9.07 22.66 5.34
CA GLU A 40 9.96 21.80 4.54
C GLU A 40 10.13 20.38 5.09
N GLU A 41 9.86 20.17 6.38
CA GLU A 41 9.98 18.85 7.04
C GLU A 41 9.03 17.79 6.45
N SER A 42 7.90 18.23 5.90
CA SER A 42 6.84 17.38 5.33
C SER A 42 7.19 16.76 3.97
N MET A 43 8.26 17.22 3.31
CA MET A 43 8.68 16.63 2.03
C MET A 43 9.24 15.21 2.20
N ALA A 44 9.94 14.94 3.31
CA ALA A 44 10.43 13.59 3.62
C ALA A 44 9.26 12.65 3.97
N GLU A 45 8.26 13.14 4.69
CA GLU A 45 7.05 12.39 5.04
C GLU A 45 6.22 12.07 3.81
N MET A 46 6.08 13.01 2.89
CA MET A 46 5.42 12.81 1.61
C MET A 46 6.11 11.70 0.79
N ILE A 47 7.44 11.74 0.68
CA ILE A 47 8.21 10.70 -0.04
C ILE A 47 8.03 9.34 0.65
N PHE A 48 8.07 9.31 1.98
CA PHE A 48 7.89 8.08 2.74
C PHE A 48 6.49 7.49 2.57
N ALA A 49 5.44 8.33 2.63
CA ALA A 49 4.07 7.92 2.40
C ALA A 49 3.86 7.38 0.97
N LEU A 50 4.46 8.03 -0.04
CA LEU A 50 4.46 7.55 -1.43
C LEU A 50 5.15 6.19 -1.56
N LEU A 51 6.30 5.99 -0.90
CA LEU A 51 6.99 4.70 -0.89
C LEU A 51 6.13 3.60 -0.28
N GLN A 52 5.46 3.87 0.85
CA GLN A 52 4.54 2.91 1.47
C GLN A 52 3.39 2.52 0.53
N ILE A 53 2.80 3.50 -0.17
CA ILE A 53 1.73 3.27 -1.15
C ILE A 53 2.22 2.42 -2.32
N LEU A 54 3.40 2.73 -2.87
CA LEU A 54 4.02 1.96 -3.96
C LEU A 54 4.29 0.51 -3.55
N ILE A 55 4.85 0.30 -2.36
CA ILE A 55 5.11 -1.03 -1.81
C ILE A 55 3.80 -1.79 -1.63
N GLY A 56 2.79 -1.17 -1.01
CA GLY A 56 1.50 -1.79 -0.80
C GLY A 56 0.80 -2.16 -2.12
N TYR A 57 0.85 -1.28 -3.12
CA TYR A 57 0.37 -1.55 -4.48
C TYR A 57 1.08 -2.76 -5.10
N TYR A 58 2.41 -2.82 -5.01
CA TYR A 58 3.19 -3.95 -5.53
C TYR A 58 2.74 -5.28 -4.93
N PHE A 59 2.56 -5.33 -3.61
CA PHE A 59 2.13 -6.56 -2.93
C PHE A 59 0.71 -6.97 -3.31
N ILE A 60 -0.23 -6.01 -3.39
CA ILE A 60 -1.59 -6.27 -3.84
C ILE A 60 -1.57 -6.82 -5.28
N HIS A 61 -0.83 -6.17 -6.17
CA HIS A 61 -0.70 -6.61 -7.56
C HIS A 61 -0.09 -8.03 -7.66
N LYS A 62 0.95 -8.32 -6.87
CA LYS A 62 1.53 -9.67 -6.80
C LYS A 62 0.57 -10.71 -6.24
N ALA A 63 -0.19 -10.38 -5.21
CA ALA A 63 -1.21 -11.27 -4.64
C ALA A 63 -2.30 -11.59 -5.68
N ILE A 64 -2.75 -10.59 -6.44
CA ILE A 64 -3.71 -10.78 -7.53
C ILE A 64 -3.12 -11.65 -8.65
N GLN A 65 -1.86 -11.43 -9.05
CA GLN A 65 -1.19 -12.30 -10.03
C GLN A 65 -1.16 -13.75 -9.55
N LEU A 66 -0.81 -14.00 -8.28
CA LEU A 66 -0.79 -15.34 -7.70
C LEU A 66 -2.18 -16.01 -7.72
N LEU A 67 -3.25 -15.26 -7.47
CA LEU A 67 -4.62 -15.75 -7.59
C LEU A 67 -4.95 -16.12 -9.03
N ARG A 68 -4.62 -15.26 -10.00
CA ARG A 68 -4.88 -15.48 -11.43
C ARG A 68 -4.17 -16.74 -11.96
N PHE A 69 -2.93 -16.98 -11.55
CA PHE A 69 -2.18 -18.19 -11.95
C PHE A 69 -2.62 -19.45 -11.21
N SER A 70 -3.31 -19.34 -10.07
CA SER A 70 -3.78 -20.50 -9.32
C SER A 70 -5.10 -21.07 -9.87
N ILE A 71 -5.92 -20.22 -10.50
CA ILE A 71 -7.21 -20.57 -11.12
C ILE A 71 -7.03 -21.20 -12.52
N LYS A 72 -5.92 -20.91 -13.21
CA LYS A 72 -5.48 -21.63 -14.42
C LYS A 72 -4.76 -22.94 -14.05
#